data_AF-A0A9Q3KF46-F1
#
_entry.id   AF-A0A9Q3KF46-F1
#
_cell.length_a   1.000
_cell.length_b   1.000
_cell.length_c   1.000
_cell.angle_alpha   90.00
_cell.angle_beta   90.00
_cell.angle_gamma   90.00
#
_symmetry.space_group_name_H-M   'P 1'
#
loop_
_entity.id
_entity.type
_entity.pdbx_description
1 polymer ?
#
loop_
_entity_poly.entity_id
_entity_poly.type
_entity_poly.pdbx_seq_one_letter_code
_entity_poly.pdbx_strand_id
1 'polypeptide(L)'
;MLEKGWNPRFPADTLREDLIYIHPTASRSKMMLDKVQHHAKQSMNDAFEYAKQKWDKSHKVPDFKIGDLVLVSTLNFNNIKGPKKLKDSYLGPFFIVSLHGTNAVQVELSGELENKNPTLPVSLIKPYQPADK
;
A
#
# COMPACT_ATOMS: atom_id res chain seq x y z
N MET A 1 -16.19 -6.57 40.36
CA MET A 1 -16.03 -7.18 41.71
C MET A 1 -14.75 -6.66 42.32
N LEU A 2 -14.61 -6.65 43.65
CA LEU A 2 -13.54 -5.94 44.36
C LEU A 2 -12.61 -6.95 45.06
N GLU A 3 -11.35 -7.04 44.60
CA GLU A 3 -10.32 -7.96 45.11
C GLU A 3 -9.78 -7.54 46.50
N LYS A 4 -10.64 -7.49 47.53
CA LYS A 4 -10.24 -7.34 48.93
C LYS A 4 -9.75 -8.69 49.48
N GLY A 5 -8.43 -8.92 49.54
CA GLY A 5 -7.91 -10.08 50.27
C GLY A 5 -6.47 -10.54 50.02
N TRP A 6 -5.72 -9.91 49.12
CA TRP A 6 -4.33 -10.34 48.89
C TRP A 6 -3.39 -9.88 50.01
N ASN A 7 -2.89 -10.84 50.80
CA ASN A 7 -1.98 -10.60 51.93
C ASN A 7 -0.60 -11.26 51.65
N PRO A 8 0.44 -10.50 51.27
CA PRO A 8 1.65 -11.04 50.64
C PRO A 8 2.71 -11.61 51.58
N ARG A 9 2.33 -12.07 52.79
CA ARG A 9 3.29 -12.52 53.80
C ARG A 9 2.96 -13.90 54.35
N PHE A 10 3.25 -14.93 53.56
CA PHE A 10 3.51 -16.26 54.12
C PHE A 10 4.97 -16.28 54.64
N PRO A 11 5.27 -16.78 55.85
CA PRO A 11 6.61 -16.64 56.44
C PRO A 11 7.75 -17.28 55.63
N ALA A 12 7.45 -18.24 54.75
CA ALA A 12 8.44 -18.85 53.86
C ALA A 12 8.89 -17.91 52.73
N ASP A 13 8.04 -16.97 52.28
CA ASP A 13 8.39 -16.01 51.22
C ASP A 13 9.46 -15.02 51.71
N THR A 14 9.42 -14.67 53.00
CA THR A 14 10.43 -13.83 53.66
C THR A 14 11.79 -14.52 53.90
N LEU A 15 11.96 -15.79 53.53
CA LEU A 15 13.24 -16.52 53.64
C LEU A 15 14.06 -16.51 52.33
N ARG A 16 13.62 -15.75 51.31
CA ARG A 16 14.31 -15.59 50.02
C ARG A 16 14.33 -14.13 49.57
N GLU A 17 15.22 -13.37 50.18
CA GLU A 17 15.44 -11.93 49.88
C GLU A 17 16.00 -11.68 48.47
N ASP A 18 16.46 -12.74 47.78
CA ASP A 18 17.05 -12.76 46.45
C ASP A 18 16.03 -12.82 45.29
N LEU A 19 14.76 -13.12 45.57
CA LEU A 19 13.72 -13.27 44.54
C LEU A 19 12.88 -12.00 44.39
N ILE A 20 12.87 -11.43 43.18
CA ILE A 20 11.98 -10.31 42.81
C ILE A 20 10.53 -10.81 42.83
N TYR A 21 9.83 -10.55 43.93
CA TYR A 21 8.45 -10.98 44.11
C TYR A 21 7.50 -10.15 43.22
N ILE A 22 6.92 -10.80 42.20
CA ILE A 22 5.95 -10.17 41.28
C ILE A 22 4.53 -10.55 41.70
N HIS A 23 3.69 -9.55 42.00
CA HIS A 23 2.27 -9.73 42.32
C HIS A 23 1.55 -10.58 41.25
N PRO A 24 0.73 -11.59 41.60
CA PRO A 24 0.12 -12.52 40.63
C PRO A 24 -0.70 -11.81 39.55
N THR A 25 -1.48 -10.79 39.91
CA THR A 25 -2.16 -9.90 38.94
C THR A 25 -1.22 -9.20 37.96
N ALA A 26 -0.03 -8.74 38.38
CA ALA A 26 0.94 -8.11 37.48
C ALA A 26 1.53 -9.14 36.49
N SER A 27 1.83 -10.34 36.97
CA SER A 27 2.24 -11.47 36.11
C SER A 27 1.15 -11.83 35.09
N ARG A 28 -0.11 -11.92 35.53
CA ARG A 28 -1.27 -12.19 34.65
C ARG A 28 -1.49 -11.08 33.63
N SER A 29 -1.36 -9.81 34.02
CA SER A 29 -1.44 -8.67 33.10
C SER A 29 -0.33 -8.70 32.06
N LYS A 30 0.91 -9.04 32.45
CA LYS A 30 2.00 -9.25 31.49
C LYS A 30 1.66 -10.36 30.50
N MET A 31 1.22 -11.54 30.96
CA MET A 31 0.83 -12.64 30.08
C MET A 31 -0.31 -12.28 29.10
N MET A 32 -1.21 -11.35 29.47
CA MET A 32 -2.23 -10.83 28.58
C MET A 32 -1.64 -9.86 27.54
N LEU A 33 -0.74 -8.96 27.95
CA LEU A 33 -0.06 -8.03 27.04
C LEU A 33 0.84 -8.77 26.04
N ASP A 34 1.63 -9.74 26.49
CA ASP A 34 2.51 -10.57 25.64
C ASP A 34 1.67 -11.29 24.55
N LYS A 35 0.49 -11.82 24.91
CA LYS A 35 -0.45 -12.45 23.96
C LYS A 35 -1.05 -11.46 22.97
N VAL A 36 -1.46 -10.28 23.43
CA VAL A 36 -2.02 -9.22 22.57
C VAL A 36 -0.96 -8.70 21.59
N GLN A 37 0.29 -8.53 22.04
CA GLN A 37 1.41 -8.15 21.17
C GLN A 37 1.72 -9.23 20.13
N HIS A 38 1.70 -10.51 20.51
CA HIS A 38 1.89 -11.62 19.58
C HIS A 38 0.79 -11.66 18.50
N HIS A 39 -0.48 -11.58 18.92
CA HIS A 39 -1.61 -11.54 17.98
C HIS A 39 -1.56 -10.30 17.07
N ALA A 40 -1.24 -9.11 17.60
CA ALA A 40 -1.11 -7.91 16.79
C ALA A 40 -0.01 -8.06 15.72
N LYS A 41 1.14 -8.65 16.09
CA LYS A 41 2.22 -8.96 15.14
C LYS A 41 1.79 -9.96 14.07
N GLN A 42 1.04 -11.00 14.43
CA GLN A 42 0.47 -11.95 13.46
C GLN A 42 -0.47 -11.23 12.50
N SER A 43 -1.48 -10.50 13.00
CA SER A 43 -2.43 -9.76 12.16
C SER A 43 -1.78 -8.72 11.23
N MET A 44 -0.65 -8.13 11.63
CA MET A 44 0.15 -7.26 10.74
C MET A 44 0.82 -8.08 9.63
N ASN A 45 1.49 -9.19 9.95
CA ASN A 45 2.09 -10.08 8.97
C ASN A 45 1.04 -10.62 7.97
N ASP A 46 -0.07 -11.14 8.47
CA ASP A 46 -1.17 -11.69 7.67
C ASP A 46 -1.72 -10.64 6.68
N ALA A 47 -1.85 -9.39 7.12
CA ALA A 47 -2.29 -8.27 6.28
C ALA A 47 -1.26 -7.90 5.20
N PHE A 48 0.05 -7.90 5.52
CA PHE A 48 1.11 -7.69 4.53
C PHE A 48 1.17 -8.82 3.49
N GLU A 49 1.05 -10.08 3.93
CA GLU A 49 1.03 -11.25 3.05
C GLU A 49 -0.20 -11.27 2.15
N TYR A 50 -1.40 -10.99 2.69
CA TYR A 50 -2.62 -10.85 1.90
C TYR A 50 -2.52 -9.73 0.86
N ALA A 51 -1.99 -8.55 1.26
CA ALA A 51 -1.79 -7.43 0.36
C ALA A 51 -0.81 -7.79 -0.78
N LYS A 52 0.29 -8.47 -0.46
CA LYS A 52 1.26 -8.95 -1.45
C LYS A 52 0.64 -9.98 -2.39
N GLN A 53 0.03 -11.05 -1.89
CA GLN A 53 -0.60 -12.09 -2.72
C GLN A 53 -1.67 -11.51 -3.67
N LYS A 54 -2.44 -10.54 -3.19
CA LYS A 54 -3.44 -9.83 -4.00
C LYS A 54 -2.81 -8.93 -5.07
N TRP A 55 -1.66 -8.32 -4.76
CA TRP A 55 -0.89 -7.55 -5.74
C TRP A 55 -0.28 -8.46 -6.79
N ASP A 56 0.51 -9.46 -6.40
CA ASP A 56 1.19 -10.42 -7.28
C ASP A 56 0.20 -11.13 -8.23
N LYS A 57 -1.03 -11.41 -7.78
CA LYS A 57 -2.10 -12.01 -8.61
C LYS A 57 -2.73 -11.06 -9.64
N SER A 58 -2.66 -9.74 -9.42
CA SER A 58 -3.39 -8.73 -10.22
C SER A 58 -2.50 -7.71 -10.96
N HIS A 59 -1.24 -7.53 -10.55
CA HIS A 59 -0.28 -6.63 -11.18
C HIS A 59 0.34 -7.31 -12.41
N LYS A 60 -0.30 -7.13 -13.57
CA LYS A 60 0.36 -7.40 -14.86
C LYS A 60 1.26 -6.21 -15.21
N VAL A 61 2.57 -6.44 -15.27
CA VAL A 61 3.52 -5.48 -15.86
C VAL A 61 3.25 -5.44 -17.37
N PRO A 62 2.92 -4.27 -17.96
CA PRO A 62 2.86 -4.14 -19.41
C PRO A 62 4.30 -4.02 -19.96
N ASP A 63 4.63 -4.81 -20.98
CA ASP A 63 5.85 -4.62 -21.76
C ASP A 63 5.63 -3.45 -22.74
N PHE A 64 6.19 -2.29 -22.41
CA PHE A 64 6.18 -1.07 -23.22
C PHE A 64 7.59 -0.78 -23.73
N LYS A 65 7.72 -0.35 -24.98
CA LYS A 65 8.99 -0.04 -25.64
C LYS A 65 9.07 1.43 -26.05
N ILE A 66 10.30 1.93 -26.18
CA ILE A 66 10.57 3.27 -26.70
C ILE A 66 10.12 3.30 -28.16
N GLY A 67 9.32 4.30 -28.53
CA GLY A 67 8.67 4.41 -29.83
C GLY A 67 7.28 3.77 -29.94
N ASP A 68 6.79 3.05 -28.92
CA ASP A 68 5.40 2.58 -28.91
C ASP A 68 4.41 3.76 -28.83
N LEU A 69 3.28 3.63 -29.53
CA LEU A 69 2.14 4.54 -29.40
C LEU A 69 1.25 4.15 -28.23
N VAL A 70 0.94 5.10 -27.37
CA VAL A 70 0.12 4.89 -26.17
C VAL A 70 -0.89 6.00 -25.93
N LEU A 71 -2.05 5.62 -25.37
CA LEU A 71 -3.13 6.52 -24.97
C LEU A 71 -2.98 6.92 -23.50
N VAL A 72 -3.04 8.23 -23.20
CA VAL A 72 -2.91 8.78 -21.84
C VAL A 72 -4.28 9.03 -21.20
N SER A 73 -4.50 8.51 -19.99
CA SER A 73 -5.79 8.65 -19.30
C SER A 73 -6.03 10.04 -18.74
N THR A 74 -7.22 10.60 -18.99
CA THR A 74 -7.60 11.96 -18.55
C THR A 74 -8.03 12.04 -17.08
N LEU A 75 -8.05 10.93 -16.34
CA LEU A 75 -8.63 10.82 -15.00
C LEU A 75 -8.11 11.88 -14.00
N ASN A 76 -6.79 12.07 -13.96
CA ASN A 76 -6.12 12.99 -13.02
C ASN A 76 -5.96 14.42 -13.57
N PHE A 77 -6.43 14.69 -14.80
CA PHE A 77 -6.25 15.96 -15.48
C PHE A 77 -7.53 16.81 -15.38
N ASN A 78 -7.51 17.80 -14.48
CA ASN A 78 -8.63 18.70 -14.23
C ASN A 78 -8.70 19.89 -15.23
N ASN A 79 -7.60 20.21 -15.91
CA ASN A 79 -7.48 21.38 -16.79
C ASN A 79 -7.66 21.05 -18.28
N ILE A 80 -8.13 19.84 -18.61
CA ILE A 80 -8.56 19.46 -19.97
C ILE A 80 -9.87 20.18 -20.29
N LYS A 81 -10.06 20.56 -21.55
CA LYS A 81 -11.21 21.37 -21.98
C LYS A 81 -12.53 20.57 -21.92
N GLY A 82 -13.60 21.26 -21.51
CA GLY A 82 -14.96 20.70 -21.48
C GLY A 82 -15.37 20.04 -20.15
N PRO A 83 -16.65 19.66 -20.01
CA PRO A 83 -17.19 19.15 -18.75
C PRO A 83 -16.78 17.69 -18.50
N LYS A 84 -16.54 17.34 -17.22
CA LYS A 84 -16.04 16.02 -16.77
C LYS A 84 -16.83 14.79 -17.28
N LYS A 85 -18.08 14.95 -17.71
CA LYS A 85 -18.93 13.89 -18.28
C LYS A 85 -18.82 13.71 -19.80
N LEU A 86 -18.27 14.69 -20.53
CA LEU A 86 -18.16 14.68 -21.99
C LEU A 86 -16.71 14.65 -22.50
N LYS A 87 -15.71 14.87 -21.64
CA LYS A 87 -14.31 14.66 -22.02
C LYS A 87 -14.02 13.17 -22.21
N ASP A 88 -13.20 12.83 -23.19
CA ASP A 88 -12.73 11.47 -23.38
C ASP A 88 -11.96 10.96 -22.16
N SER A 89 -12.07 9.66 -21.87
CA SER A 89 -11.35 9.04 -20.75
C SER A 89 -9.85 8.85 -21.03
N TYR A 90 -9.46 8.94 -22.30
CA TYR A 90 -8.09 8.82 -22.80
C TYR A 90 -7.90 9.80 -23.95
N LEU A 91 -6.74 10.45 -24.03
CA LEU A 91 -6.34 11.34 -25.12
C LEU A 91 -5.10 10.78 -25.82
N GLY A 92 -5.03 11.03 -27.14
CA GLY A 92 -3.84 11.04 -27.99
C GLY A 92 -3.04 9.73 -28.09
N PRO A 93 -2.77 9.21 -29.31
CA PRO A 93 -1.66 8.28 -29.48
C PRO A 93 -0.35 9.06 -29.37
N PHE A 94 0.26 9.05 -28.19
CA PHE A 94 1.55 9.68 -27.90
C PHE A 94 2.69 8.67 -27.97
N PHE A 95 3.88 9.10 -28.37
CA PHE A 95 5.07 8.22 -28.39
C PHE A 95 5.73 8.11 -27.02
N ILE A 96 6.18 6.91 -26.65
CA ILE A 96 7.08 6.71 -25.51
C ILE A 96 8.50 7.16 -25.88
N VAL A 97 9.03 8.15 -25.16
CA VAL A 97 10.38 8.71 -25.31
C VAL A 97 11.40 7.93 -24.47
N SER A 98 11.04 7.55 -23.24
CA SER A 98 11.91 6.75 -22.37
C SER A 98 11.13 5.94 -21.33
N LEU A 99 11.76 4.89 -20.80
CA LEU A 99 11.21 4.04 -19.75
C LEU A 99 11.91 4.33 -18.43
N HIS A 100 11.16 4.66 -17.38
CA HIS A 100 11.68 5.00 -16.04
C HIS A 100 11.44 3.83 -15.08
N GLY A 101 12.19 2.75 -15.33
CA GLY A 101 11.99 1.46 -14.68
C GLY A 101 10.67 0.79 -15.10
N THR A 102 10.15 -0.10 -14.25
CA THR A 102 8.97 -0.94 -14.55
C THR A 102 7.63 -0.20 -14.43
N ASN A 103 7.58 0.90 -13.65
CA ASN A 103 6.31 1.48 -13.19
C ASN A 103 5.97 2.83 -13.84
N ALA A 104 6.91 3.49 -14.53
CA ALA A 104 6.70 4.79 -15.15
C ALA A 104 7.36 4.87 -16.52
N VAL A 105 6.75 5.63 -17.43
CA VAL A 105 7.30 5.91 -18.76
C VAL A 105 7.14 7.40 -19.05
N GLN A 106 8.01 7.94 -19.89
CA GLN A 106 7.97 9.32 -20.35
C GLN A 106 7.39 9.35 -21.75
N VAL A 107 6.30 10.10 -21.93
CA VAL A 107 5.61 10.26 -23.22
C VAL A 107 5.77 11.67 -23.77
N GLU A 108 5.82 11.79 -25.09
CA GLU A 108 5.82 13.09 -25.77
C GLU A 108 4.40 13.66 -25.77
N LEU A 109 4.08 14.49 -24.76
CA LEU A 109 2.78 15.14 -24.63
C LEU A 109 2.69 16.38 -25.53
N SER A 110 1.58 16.50 -26.27
CA SER A 110 1.29 17.63 -27.14
C SER A 110 -0.15 18.13 -26.99
N GLY A 111 -0.44 19.33 -27.50
CA GLY A 111 -1.77 19.95 -27.40
C GLY A 111 -2.17 20.28 -25.95
N GLU A 112 -3.37 19.89 -25.54
CA GLU A 112 -3.89 20.21 -24.19
C GLU A 112 -3.07 19.61 -23.02
N LEU A 113 -2.14 18.70 -23.31
CA LEU A 113 -1.27 18.03 -22.36
C LEU A 113 0.18 18.52 -22.38
N GLU A 114 0.58 19.40 -23.30
CA GLU A 114 1.97 19.87 -23.49
C GLU A 114 2.58 20.45 -22.20
N ASN A 115 1.85 21.33 -21.50
CA ASN A 115 2.26 21.90 -20.22
C ASN A 115 1.84 21.02 -19.01
N LYS A 116 2.19 19.73 -19.06
CA LYS A 116 2.01 18.74 -17.99
C LYS A 116 3.26 17.87 -17.85
N ASN A 117 3.38 17.18 -16.72
CA ASN A 117 4.48 16.25 -16.49
C ASN A 117 4.43 15.09 -17.52
N PRO A 118 5.46 14.91 -18.37
CA PRO A 118 5.49 13.86 -19.39
C PRO A 118 5.76 12.46 -18.80
N THR A 119 6.30 12.36 -17.59
CA THR A 119 6.56 11.07 -16.93
C THR A 119 5.32 10.61 -16.15
N LEU A 120 4.68 9.57 -16.67
CA LEU A 120 3.40 9.05 -16.19
C LEU A 120 3.53 7.57 -15.75
N PRO A 121 2.79 7.13 -14.72
CA PRO A 121 2.78 5.75 -14.29
C PRO A 121 2.05 4.86 -15.31
N VAL A 122 2.52 3.62 -15.49
CA VAL A 122 1.96 2.66 -16.47
C VAL A 122 0.46 2.36 -16.28
N SER A 123 -0.09 2.61 -15.08
CA SER A 123 -1.51 2.45 -14.77
C SER A 123 -2.43 3.52 -15.36
N LEU A 124 -1.89 4.66 -15.80
CA LEU A 124 -2.64 5.73 -16.47
C LEU A 124 -2.52 5.67 -18.00
N ILE A 125 -1.94 4.59 -18.54
CA ILE A 125 -1.51 4.47 -19.93
C ILE A 125 -2.09 3.18 -20.52
N LYS A 126 -2.42 3.20 -21.81
CA LYS A 126 -2.82 2.00 -22.56
C LYS A 126 -2.05 1.93 -23.88
N PRO A 127 -1.68 0.73 -24.37
CA PRO A 127 -1.21 0.58 -25.74
C PRO A 127 -2.27 1.09 -26.72
N TYR A 128 -1.87 1.87 -27.70
CA TYR A 128 -2.75 2.26 -28.80
C TYR A 128 -2.91 1.09 -29.76
N GLN A 129 -4.16 0.62 -29.93
CA GLN A 129 -4.50 -0.29 -31.02
C GLN A 129 -5.16 0.53 -32.14
N PRO A 130 -4.64 0.51 -33.37
CA PRO A 130 -5.36 1.08 -34.50
C PRO A 130 -6.66 0.30 -34.71
N ALA A 131 -7.72 1.00 -35.11
CA ALA A 131 -8.93 0.33 -35.56
C ALA A 131 -8.66 -0.38 -36.89
N ASP A 132 -8.99 -1.67 -36.96
CA ASP A 132 -9.02 -2.43 -38.21
C ASP A 132 -10.09 -1.83 -39.14
N LYS A 133 -9.86 -1.87 -40.45
CA LYS A 133 -10.61 -1.09 -41.47
C LYS A 133 -11.72 -1.88 -42.16
#